data_AF-A0A7C5NXL2-F1
#
_entry.id   AF-A0A7C5NXL2-F1
#
_cell.length_a   1.000
_cell.length_b   1.000
_cell.length_c   1.000
_cell.angle_alpha   90.00
_cell.angle_beta   90.00
_cell.angle_gamma   90.00
#
_symmetry.space_group_name_H-M   'P 1'
#
loop_
_entity.id
_entity.type
_entity.pdbx_description
1 polymer ?
#
loop_
_entity_poly.entity_id
_entity_poly.type
_entity_poly.pdbx_seq_one_letter_code
_entity_poly.pdbx_strand_id
1 'polypeptide(L)'
;MEIGQVCVKIAGRDAGSICLVIDTIDHNFVVVDGQCRRKKCNIKHLEPLEKRIEIKRNASHEEVLEALKGAGFEINEAVKKSEKKEKPPKPVSKRKSAMSNESAESKTKKQNKAKEK
;
A
#
# COMPACT_ATOMS: atom_id res chain seq x y z
N MET A 1 -0.59 -6.62 17.81
CA MET A 1 -1.78 -6.30 16.98
C MET A 1 -2.36 -7.63 16.56
N GLU A 2 -3.64 -7.84 16.81
CA GLU A 2 -4.27 -9.16 16.65
C GLU A 2 -5.37 -9.12 15.58
N ILE A 3 -5.75 -10.30 15.11
CA ILE A 3 -6.83 -10.46 14.13
C ILE A 3 -8.15 -10.03 14.78
N GLY A 4 -8.95 -9.27 14.03
CA GLY A 4 -10.22 -8.77 14.51
C GLY A 4 -10.16 -7.45 15.27
N GLN A 5 -8.97 -6.87 15.41
CA GLN A 5 -8.81 -5.58 16.06
C GLN A 5 -9.19 -4.45 15.10
N VAL A 6 -10.06 -3.54 15.55
CA VAL A 6 -10.45 -2.36 14.77
C VAL A 6 -9.35 -1.31 14.90
N CYS A 7 -8.99 -0.68 13.79
CA CYS A 7 -7.91 0.31 13.72
C CYS A 7 -8.34 1.51 12.88
N VAL A 8 -7.72 2.65 13.14
CA VAL A 8 -7.77 3.80 12.24
C VAL A 8 -6.40 3.97 11.59
N LYS A 9 -6.40 4.25 10.30
CA LYS A 9 -5.16 4.52 9.57
C LYS A 9 -4.75 5.97 9.76
N ILE A 10 -3.59 6.23 10.37
CA ILE A 10 -3.12 7.59 10.65
C ILE A 10 -2.54 8.23 9.37
N ALA A 11 -1.88 7.44 8.53
CA ALA A 11 -1.07 7.96 7.43
C ALA A 11 -1.32 7.24 6.08
N GLY A 12 -1.21 8.02 4.99
CA GLY A 12 -1.25 7.53 3.61
C GLY A 12 -2.55 7.88 2.88
N ARG A 13 -2.86 7.11 1.83
CA ARG A 13 -4.00 7.39 0.94
C ARG A 13 -5.37 7.20 1.60
N ASP A 14 -5.46 6.25 2.53
CA ASP A 14 -6.67 5.92 3.26
C ASP A 14 -6.60 6.45 4.70
N ALA A 15 -5.88 7.56 4.93
CA ALA A 15 -5.76 8.17 6.25
C ALA A 15 -7.14 8.64 6.75
N GLY A 16 -7.42 8.42 8.03
CA GLY A 16 -8.71 8.71 8.67
C GLY A 16 -9.79 7.65 8.45
N SER A 17 -9.55 6.66 7.59
CA SER A 17 -10.49 5.55 7.38
C SER A 17 -10.35 4.49 8.46
N ILE A 18 -11.48 3.89 8.83
CA ILE A 18 -11.53 2.77 9.76
C ILE A 18 -11.28 1.47 9.01
N CYS A 19 -10.48 0.59 9.60
CA CYS A 19 -10.13 -0.69 9.03
C CYS A 19 -10.08 -1.78 10.10
N LEU A 20 -10.24 -3.02 9.65
CA LEU A 20 -10.22 -4.22 10.45
C LEU A 20 -9.01 -5.06 10.05
N VAL A 21 -8.28 -5.60 11.03
CA VAL A 21 -7.12 -6.47 10.78
C VAL A 21 -7.61 -7.89 10.47
N ILE A 22 -7.38 -8.36 9.24
CA ILE A 22 -7.77 -9.70 8.77
C ILE A 22 -6.69 -10.74 9.09
N ASP A 23 -5.43 -10.37 8.84
CA ASP A 23 -4.33 -11.31 8.91
C ASP A 23 -3.05 -10.62 9.38
N THR A 24 -2.18 -11.40 10.04
CA THR A 24 -0.89 -10.94 10.54
C THR A 24 0.19 -11.71 9.77
N ILE A 25 0.95 -11.01 8.93
CA ILE A 25 1.98 -11.65 8.09
C ILE A 25 3.29 -11.71 8.87
N ASP A 26 3.71 -10.56 9.41
CA ASP A 26 4.99 -10.37 10.07
C ASP A 26 4.80 -9.60 11.38
N HIS A 27 5.87 -9.46 12.17
CA HIS A 27 5.87 -8.64 13.38
C HIS A 27 5.49 -7.17 13.15
N ASN A 28 5.76 -6.65 11.95
CA ASN A 28 5.56 -5.23 11.61
C ASN A 28 4.44 -5.00 10.60
N PHE A 29 3.91 -6.06 9.98
CA PHE A 29 3.01 -5.93 8.85
C PHE A 29 1.75 -6.76 9.03
N VAL A 30 0.63 -6.12 8.76
CA VAL A 30 -0.71 -6.70 8.84
C VAL A 30 -1.48 -6.48 7.56
N VAL A 31 -2.42 -7.36 7.25
CA VAL A 31 -3.40 -7.18 6.18
C VAL A 31 -4.64 -6.58 6.80
N VAL A 32 -5.02 -5.40 6.30
CA VAL A 32 -6.20 -4.66 6.74
C VAL A 32 -7.18 -4.52 5.59
N ASP A 33 -8.46 -4.49 5.94
CA ASP A 33 -9.58 -4.33 5.00
C ASP A 33 -10.74 -3.57 5.67
N GLY A 34 -11.78 -3.22 4.90
CA GLY A 34 -12.97 -2.53 5.37
C GLY A 34 -13.23 -1.25 4.57
N GLN A 35 -13.17 -0.09 5.22
CA GLN A 35 -13.28 1.20 4.52
C GLN A 35 -11.98 1.53 3.75
N CYS A 36 -10.87 0.94 4.19
CA CYS A 36 -9.60 0.97 3.47
C CYS A 36 -9.56 -0.11 2.40
N ARG A 37 -8.79 0.13 1.32
CA ARG A 37 -8.47 -0.93 0.35
C ARG A 37 -7.70 -2.06 1.01
N ARG A 38 -8.07 -3.32 0.73
CA ARG A 38 -7.33 -4.50 1.16
C ARG A 38 -5.85 -4.40 0.78
N LYS A 39 -4.97 -4.20 1.76
CA LYS A 39 -3.53 -4.02 1.53
C LYS A 39 -2.71 -4.41 2.76
N LYS A 40 -1.49 -4.90 2.52
CA LYS A 40 -0.44 -5.01 3.54
C LYS A 40 -0.04 -3.61 4.04
N CYS A 41 -0.28 -3.34 5.31
CA CYS A 41 0.07 -2.08 5.98
C CYS A 41 1.06 -2.34 7.11
N ASN A 42 1.88 -1.34 7.39
CA ASN A 42 2.78 -1.36 8.54
C ASN A 42 2.00 -0.96 9.79
N ILE A 43 2.27 -1.62 10.92
CA ILE A 43 1.64 -1.36 12.22
C ILE A 43 1.87 0.09 12.67
N LYS A 44 3.01 0.70 12.32
CA LYS A 44 3.31 2.11 12.65
C LYS A 44 2.32 3.13 12.07
N HIS A 45 1.54 2.75 11.07
CA HIS A 45 0.54 3.62 10.44
C HIS A 45 -0.89 3.35 10.93
N LEU A 46 -1.06 2.43 11.86
CA LEU A 46 -2.35 2.02 12.38
C LEU A 46 -2.42 2.35 13.87
N GLU A 47 -3.53 2.97 14.26
CA GLU A 47 -3.88 3.19 15.65
C GLU A 47 -4.98 2.19 16.04
N PRO A 48 -4.70 1.25 16.95
CA PRO A 48 -5.71 0.31 17.40
C PRO A 48 -6.76 1.01 18.27
N LEU A 49 -8.03 0.69 18.05
CA LEU A 49 -9.13 1.06 18.93
C LEU A 49 -9.38 -0.04 19.97
N GLU A 50 -10.09 0.31 21.04
CA GLU A 50 -10.46 -0.62 22.13
C GLU A 50 -11.47 -1.69 21.69
N LYS A 51 -12.14 -1.50 20.56
CA LYS A 51 -13.13 -2.45 20.03
C LYS A 51 -12.44 -3.60 19.30
N ARG A 52 -12.80 -4.82 19.70
CA ARG A 52 -12.38 -6.08 19.07
C ARG A 52 -13.59 -6.83 18.55
N ILE A 53 -13.47 -7.38 17.36
CA ILE A 53 -14.48 -8.20 16.69
C ILE A 53 -13.84 -9.54 16.39
N GLU A 54 -14.49 -10.64 16.77
CA GLU A 54 -13.98 -11.97 16.43
C GLU A 54 -14.30 -12.32 14.97
N ILE A 55 -13.26 -12.50 14.16
CA ILE A 55 -13.38 -12.91 12.74
C ILE A 55 -12.42 -14.05 12.42
N LYS A 56 -12.76 -14.83 11.41
CA LYS A 56 -11.86 -15.87 10.88
C LYS A 56 -10.69 -15.23 10.13
N ARG A 57 -9.55 -15.94 10.12
CA ARG A 57 -8.39 -15.54 9.31
C ARG A 57 -8.79 -15.53 7.83
N ASN A 58 -8.41 -14.49 7.11
CA ASN A 58 -8.76 -14.30 5.69
C ASN A 58 -10.27 -14.21 5.38
N ALA A 59 -11.04 -13.56 6.26
CA ALA A 59 -12.43 -13.20 6.00
C ALA A 59 -12.63 -12.49 4.65
N SER A 60 -13.84 -12.66 4.09
CA SER A 60 -14.27 -12.00 2.86
C SER A 60 -14.54 -10.51 3.11
N HIS A 61 -14.51 -9.69 2.05
CA HIS A 61 -14.74 -8.25 2.18
C HIS A 61 -16.16 -7.95 2.67
N GLU A 62 -17.15 -8.77 2.32
CA GLU A 62 -18.55 -8.62 2.73
C GLU A 62 -18.70 -8.82 4.25
N GLU A 63 -18.13 -9.90 4.79
CA GLU A 63 -18.13 -10.19 6.23
C GLU A 63 -17.48 -9.05 7.04
N VAL A 64 -16.40 -8.46 6.53
CA VAL A 64 -15.70 -7.35 7.20
C VAL A 64 -16.57 -6.09 7.23
N LEU A 65 -17.32 -5.81 6.16
CA LEU A 65 -18.24 -4.66 6.13
C LEU A 65 -19.40 -4.86 7.10
N GLU A 66 -19.97 -6.05 7.16
CA GLU A 66 -21.05 -6.38 8.11
C GLU A 66 -20.57 -6.27 9.57
N ALA A 67 -19.38 -6.80 9.86
CA ALA A 67 -18.74 -6.68 11.16
C ALA A 67 -18.53 -5.22 11.59
N LEU A 68 -18.05 -4.36 10.68
CA LEU A 68 -17.86 -2.93 10.97
C LEU A 68 -19.19 -2.19 11.17
N LYS A 69 -20.24 -2.53 10.38
CA LYS A 69 -21.59 -1.99 10.55
C LYS A 69 -22.17 -2.38 11.92
N GLY A 70 -22.00 -3.63 12.35
CA GLY A 70 -22.43 -4.10 13.67
C GLY A 70 -21.72 -3.40 14.84
N ALA A 71 -20.48 -2.95 14.64
CA ALA A 71 -19.72 -2.21 15.65
C ALA A 71 -20.04 -0.70 15.71
N GLY A 72 -20.95 -0.22 14.85
CA GLY A 72 -21.42 1.17 14.82
C GLY A 72 -20.49 2.13 14.08
N PHE A 73 -19.64 1.62 13.17
CA PHE A 73 -18.81 2.46 12.33
C PHE A 73 -19.51 2.72 10.99
N GLU A 74 -19.74 4.00 10.68
CA GLU A 74 -20.39 4.41 9.42
C GLU A 74 -19.43 4.22 8.25
N ILE A 75 -19.76 3.24 7.39
CA ILE A 75 -19.03 2.99 6.16
C ILE A 75 -19.63 3.90 5.09
N ASN A 76 -18.98 5.02 4.81
CA ASN A 76 -19.34 5.82 3.64
C ASN A 76 -18.92 5.06 2.37
N GLU A 77 -19.85 4.31 1.77
CA GLU A 77 -19.73 3.65 0.46
C GLU A 77 -19.72 4.68 -0.70
N ALA A 78 -19.03 5.81 -0.51
CA ALA A 78 -18.90 6.85 -1.52
C ALA A 78 -17.62 6.66 -2.36
N VAL A 79 -17.41 5.47 -2.93
CA VAL A 79 -16.69 5.35 -4.21
C VAL A 79 -17.39 4.30 -5.06
N LYS A 80 -18.47 4.74 -5.70
CA LYS A 80 -18.95 4.21 -6.97
C LYS A 80 -17.76 3.83 -7.84
N LYS A 81 -17.85 2.67 -8.50
CA LYS A 81 -17.05 2.31 -9.69
C LYS A 81 -16.65 3.59 -10.42
N SER A 82 -15.38 3.98 -10.32
CA SER A 82 -14.80 4.80 -11.37
C SER A 82 -14.71 3.84 -12.54
N GLU A 83 -15.77 3.79 -13.34
CA GLU A 83 -15.68 3.39 -14.73
C GLU A 83 -14.40 4.02 -15.27
N LYS A 84 -13.58 3.16 -15.84
CA LYS A 84 -12.27 3.49 -16.38
C LYS A 84 -12.45 4.60 -17.41
N LYS A 85 -12.42 5.87 -17.00
CA LYS A 85 -12.11 6.97 -17.93
C LYS A 85 -10.69 6.72 -18.37
N GLU A 86 -10.55 6.22 -19.60
CA GLU A 86 -9.28 6.12 -20.28
C GLU A 86 -8.59 7.48 -20.15
N LYS A 87 -7.45 7.49 -19.47
CA LYS A 87 -6.65 8.71 -19.37
C LYS A 87 -6.22 9.04 -20.80
N PRO A 88 -6.43 10.27 -21.32
CA PRO A 88 -5.73 10.67 -22.53
C PRO A 88 -4.22 10.48 -22.29
N PRO A 89 -3.46 10.02 -23.30
CA PRO A 89 -2.05 9.71 -23.12
C PRO A 89 -1.35 10.95 -22.58
N LYS A 90 -0.71 10.82 -21.40
CA LYS A 90 0.07 11.89 -20.82
C LYS A 90 1.18 12.27 -21.81
N PRO A 91 1.40 13.56 -22.12
CA PRO A 91 2.57 13.96 -22.89
C PRO A 91 3.81 13.54 -22.10
N VAL A 92 4.65 12.72 -22.72
CA VAL A 92 5.94 12.30 -22.17
C VAL A 92 6.77 13.57 -22.01
N SER A 93 6.90 14.06 -20.76
CA SER A 93 7.87 15.11 -20.45
C SER A 93 9.26 14.55 -20.76
N LYS A 94 9.81 14.94 -21.92
CA LYS A 94 11.23 14.81 -22.25
C LYS A 94 12.04 15.44 -21.11
N ARG A 95 12.48 14.63 -20.14
CA ARG A 95 13.66 14.99 -19.37
C ARG A 95 14.84 14.84 -20.31
N LYS A 96 15.27 15.99 -20.83
CA LYS A 96 16.51 16.20 -21.57
C LYS A 96 17.62 15.36 -20.94
N SER A 97 18.21 14.51 -21.78
CA SER A 97 19.59 14.08 -21.69
C SER A 97 20.51 15.27 -21.37
N ALA A 98 20.95 15.35 -20.13
CA ALA A 98 22.18 16.02 -19.72
C ALA A 98 22.48 15.57 -18.28
N MET A 99 23.71 15.10 -18.03
CA MET A 99 24.30 14.77 -16.74
C MET A 99 24.20 13.31 -16.24
N SER A 100 24.85 12.37 -16.95
CA SER A 100 25.64 11.29 -16.33
C SER A 100 26.40 10.43 -17.36
N ASN A 101 26.97 11.06 -18.40
CA ASN A 101 28.08 10.46 -19.15
C ASN A 101 29.38 10.97 -18.51
N GLU A 102 29.79 10.37 -17.39
CA GLU A 102 31.17 10.54 -16.92
C GLU A 102 31.70 9.43 -15.98
N SER A 103 30.96 8.34 -15.74
CA SER A 103 31.42 7.26 -14.85
C SER A 103 31.42 5.86 -15.47
N ALA A 104 31.33 5.76 -16.81
CA ALA A 104 31.37 4.48 -17.54
C ALA A 104 32.56 4.32 -18.52
N GLU A 105 33.32 5.39 -18.83
CA GLU A 105 34.46 5.30 -19.77
C GLU A 105 35.84 5.07 -19.12
N SER A 106 35.94 5.09 -17.79
CA SER A 106 37.23 4.86 -17.09
C SER A 106 37.55 3.38 -16.82
N LYS A 107 36.64 2.43 -17.13
CA LYS A 107 36.90 0.98 -16.95
C LYS A 107 37.23 0.20 -18.22
N THR A 108 36.96 0.73 -19.41
CA THR A 108 37.25 0.02 -20.68
C THR A 108 38.61 0.36 -21.28
N LYS A 109 39.27 1.44 -20.84
CA LYS A 109 40.62 1.82 -21.31
C LYS A 109 41.78 1.15 -20.57
N LYS A 110 41.50 0.40 -19.48
CA LYS A 110 42.52 -0.32 -18.69
C LYS A 110 42.70 -1.79 -19.10
N GLN A 111 41.85 -2.33 -19.98
CA GLN A 111 41.98 -3.71 -20.48
C GLN A 111 42.64 -3.82 -21.87
N ASN A 112 42.70 -2.74 -22.66
CA ASN A 112 43.35 -2.78 -23.99
C ASN A 112 44.80 -2.24 -24.01
N LYS A 113 45.38 -1.86 -22.86
CA LYS A 113 46.81 -1.50 -22.76
C LYS A 113 47.71 -2.61 -22.22
N ALA A 114 47.15 -3.80 -21.98
CA ALA A 114 47.86 -4.99 -21.48
C ALA A 114 47.96 -6.12 -22.52
N LYS A 115 47.62 -5.86 -23.79
CA LYS A 115 47.69 -6.84 -24.89
C LYS A 115 48.55 -6.40 -26.08
N GLU A 116 49.31 -5.30 -25.93
CA GLU A 116 50.22 -4.82 -26.97
C GLU A 116 51.51 -4.26 -26.34
N LYS A 117 52.31 -5.16 -25.77
CA LYS A 117 53.77 -5.05 -25.61
C LYS A 117 54.35 -6.42 -25.29
#